data_AF-A0AAQ3JTH6-F1
#
_entry.id   AF-A0AAQ3JTH6-F1
#
_cell.length_a   1.000
_cell.length_b   1.000
_cell.length_c   1.000
_cell.angle_alpha   90.00
_cell.angle_beta   90.00
_cell.angle_gamma   90.00
#
_symmetry.space_group_name_H-M   'P 1'
#
loop_
_entity.id
_entity.type
_entity.pdbx_description
1 polymer ?
#
loop_
_entity_poly.entity_id
_entity_poly.type
_entity_poly.pdbx_seq_one_letter_code
_entity_poly.pdbx_strand_id
1 'polypeptide(L)'
;MVKLASARESRLYGPHPVRNRWEYINAGIHVFAAALLFAGFSAQLPGRGDNVAGLVLILVASTLFAVVNAHDLVAHMAGIDYSLSLVAYDLQLAFVELAVPFLQMLGSILTFTAILFVLIQVHPYVN
;
A
#
# COMPACT_ATOMS: atom_id res chain seq x y z
N MET A 1 6.14 -1.69 -3.66
CA MET A 1 7.13 -2.20 -4.65
C MET A 1 7.28 -1.17 -5.74
N VAL A 2 8.35 -0.38 -5.66
CA VAL A 2 8.64 0.65 -6.65
C VAL A 2 9.47 -0.04 -7.75
N LYS A 3 8.99 0.00 -9.00
CA LYS A 3 9.80 -0.20 -10.23
C LYS A 3 10.17 -1.63 -10.68
N LEU A 4 9.23 -2.57 -10.84
CA LEU A 4 9.46 -3.67 -11.81
C LEU A 4 8.94 -3.31 -13.21
N ALA A 5 7.77 -2.66 -13.30
CA ALA A 5 7.27 -2.12 -14.56
C ALA A 5 8.15 -0.99 -15.12
N SER A 6 8.51 0.00 -14.29
CA SER A 6 9.44 1.08 -14.68
C SER A 6 10.85 0.54 -15.01
N ALA A 7 11.32 -0.51 -14.34
CA ALA A 7 12.56 -1.19 -14.71
C ALA A 7 12.45 -1.97 -16.04
N ARG A 8 11.30 -2.58 -16.34
CA ARG A 8 11.02 -3.26 -17.61
C ARG A 8 10.91 -2.25 -18.76
N GLU A 9 10.15 -1.17 -18.58
CA GLU A 9 10.00 -0.10 -19.57
C GLU A 9 11.32 0.63 -19.81
N SER A 10 12.11 0.91 -18.77
CA SER A 10 13.44 1.48 -18.92
C SER A 10 14.40 0.57 -19.68
N ARG A 11 14.19 -0.76 -19.65
CA ARG A 11 14.98 -1.73 -20.42
C ARG A 11 14.50 -1.88 -21.87
N LEU A 12 13.20 -1.71 -22.13
CA LEU A 12 12.60 -1.92 -23.46
C LEU A 12 12.57 -0.64 -24.32
N TYR A 13 12.29 0.53 -23.74
CA TYR A 13 12.00 1.76 -24.49
C TYR A 13 12.83 2.98 -24.06
N GLY A 14 13.67 2.84 -23.02
CA GLY A 14 14.52 3.92 -22.50
C GLY A 14 13.79 4.87 -21.52
N PRO A 15 14.54 5.78 -20.85
CA PRO A 15 13.97 6.59 -19.78
C PRO A 15 13.02 7.68 -20.32
N HIS A 16 11.74 7.63 -19.94
CA HIS A 16 10.78 8.71 -20.23
C HIS A 16 10.80 9.80 -19.14
N PRO A 17 11.09 11.07 -19.47
CA PRO A 17 11.33 12.12 -18.46
C PRO A 17 10.05 12.65 -17.76
N VAL A 18 8.85 12.42 -18.29
CA VAL A 18 7.62 13.10 -17.83
C VAL A 18 6.72 12.24 -16.93
N ARG A 19 6.80 10.90 -17.01
CA ARG A 19 5.94 9.96 -16.25
C ARG A 19 6.41 9.69 -14.81
N ASN A 20 7.49 10.33 -14.38
CA ASN A 20 8.29 9.94 -13.21
C ASN A 20 7.79 10.52 -11.85
N ARG A 21 7.07 11.66 -11.85
CA ARG A 21 6.75 12.38 -10.59
C ARG A 21 5.74 11.65 -9.71
N TRP A 22 4.64 11.17 -10.30
CA TRP A 22 3.61 10.44 -9.57
C TRP A 22 4.13 9.10 -9.03
N GLU A 23 5.01 8.43 -9.78
CA GLU A 23 5.69 7.23 -9.33
C GLU A 23 6.57 7.50 -8.10
N TYR A 24 7.33 8.61 -8.10
CA TYR A 24 8.13 9.01 -6.93
C TYR A 24 7.29 9.42 -5.73
N ILE A 25 6.17 10.13 -5.94
CA ILE A 25 5.26 10.49 -4.85
C ILE A 25 4.66 9.22 -4.25
N ASN A 26 4.18 8.29 -5.07
CA ASN A 26 3.59 7.04 -4.60
C ASN A 26 4.63 6.21 -3.82
N ALA A 27 5.86 6.14 -4.34
CA ALA A 27 7.00 5.54 -3.65
C ALA A 27 7.29 6.18 -2.28
N GLY A 28 7.31 7.51 -2.22
CA GLY A 28 7.54 8.27 -1.00
C GLY A 28 6.46 8.02 0.05
N ILE A 29 5.18 8.05 -0.36
CA ILE A 29 4.05 7.75 0.52
C ILE A 29 4.14 6.30 1.02
N HIS A 30 4.56 5.35 0.18
CA HIS A 30 4.72 3.95 0.57
C HIS A 30 5.77 3.78 1.67
N VAL A 31 6.96 4.41 1.52
CA VAL A 31 8.02 4.37 2.53
C VAL A 31 7.59 5.07 3.82
N PHE A 32 6.93 6.22 3.69
CA PHE A 32 6.38 6.94 4.84
C PHE A 32 5.35 6.10 5.60
N ALA A 33 4.41 5.47 4.89
CA ALA A 33 3.43 4.56 5.47
C ALA A 33 4.10 3.37 6.18
N ALA A 34 5.16 2.80 5.59
CA ALA A 34 5.93 1.73 6.22
C ALA A 34 6.56 2.18 7.54
N ALA A 35 7.14 3.39 7.58
CA ALA A 35 7.71 3.96 8.80
C ALA A 35 6.65 4.19 9.89
N LEU A 36 5.47 4.71 9.52
CA LEU A 36 4.35 4.89 10.44
C LEU A 36 3.85 3.54 10.99
N LEU A 37 3.75 2.53 10.13
CA LEU A 37 3.31 1.18 10.53
C LEU A 37 4.29 0.57 11.52
N PHE A 38 5.60 0.67 11.24
CA PHE A 38 6.66 0.18 12.12
C PHE A 38 6.64 0.90 13.47
N ALA A 39 6.52 2.23 13.48
CA ALA A 39 6.42 3.02 14.70
C ALA A 39 5.15 2.66 15.50
N GLY A 40 4.01 2.54 14.82
CA GLY A 40 2.73 2.18 15.41
C GLY A 40 2.74 0.81 16.09
N PHE A 41 3.26 -0.23 15.42
CA PHE A 41 3.40 -1.56 16.05
C PHE A 41 4.46 -1.58 17.15
N SER A 42 5.57 -0.86 17.00
CA SER A 42 6.59 -0.74 18.05
C SER A 42 6.05 -0.10 19.33
N ALA A 43 5.05 0.79 19.20
CA ALA A 43 4.36 1.40 20.31
C ALA A 43 3.43 0.43 21.07
N GLN A 44 3.02 -0.68 20.45
CA GLN A 44 2.18 -1.73 21.06
C GLN A 44 2.99 -2.83 21.76
N LEU A 45 4.32 -2.70 21.84
CA LEU A 45 5.15 -3.70 22.50
C LEU A 45 4.85 -3.79 24.01
N PRO A 46 4.98 -4.99 24.62
CA PRO A 46 4.77 -5.17 26.06
C PRO A 46 5.56 -4.16 26.90
N GLY A 47 4.93 -3.61 27.94
CA GLY A 47 5.55 -2.64 28.86
C GLY A 47 5.43 -1.16 28.44
N ARG A 48 4.80 -0.84 27.29
CA ARG A 48 4.54 0.54 26.85
C ARG A 48 3.14 1.10 27.21
N GLY A 49 2.28 0.31 27.86
CA GLY A 49 0.90 0.70 28.24
C GLY A 49 -0.05 0.85 27.05
N ASP A 50 -1.29 1.24 27.31
CA ASP A 50 -2.33 1.42 26.28
C ASP A 50 -2.02 2.63 25.39
N ASN A 51 -1.29 2.40 24.29
CA ASN A 51 -0.83 3.45 23.41
C ASN A 51 -1.79 3.69 22.24
N VAL A 52 -2.81 4.51 22.52
CA VAL A 52 -3.84 4.95 21.58
C VAL A 52 -3.23 5.62 20.34
N ALA A 53 -2.22 6.45 20.54
CA ALA A 53 -1.53 7.12 19.43
C ALA A 53 -0.86 6.10 18.49
N GLY A 54 -0.30 5.01 19.04
CA GLY A 54 0.23 3.90 18.25
C GLY A 54 -0.83 3.22 17.38
N LEU A 55 -2.04 3.00 17.90
CA LEU A 55 -3.15 2.43 17.11
C LEU A 55 -3.58 3.39 15.99
N VAL A 56 -3.65 4.69 16.27
CA VAL A 56 -3.94 5.71 15.26
C VAL A 56 -2.89 5.74 14.15
N LEU A 57 -1.59 5.62 14.50
CA LEU A 57 -0.51 5.52 13.51
C LEU A 57 -0.69 4.30 12.59
N ILE A 58 -1.08 3.15 13.15
CA ILE A 58 -1.37 1.95 12.35
C ILE A 58 -2.55 2.20 11.40
N LEU A 59 -3.65 2.82 11.88
CA LEU A 59 -4.81 3.14 11.03
C LEU A 59 -4.46 4.08 9.87
N VAL A 60 -3.70 5.14 10.16
CA VAL A 60 -3.22 6.07 9.12
C VAL A 60 -2.33 5.34 8.12
N ALA A 61 -1.37 4.54 8.60
CA ALA A 61 -0.48 3.77 7.75
C ALA A 61 -1.25 2.79 6.85
N SER A 62 -2.20 2.03 7.39
CA SER A 62 -3.04 1.10 6.62
C SER A 62 -3.87 1.83 5.57
N THR A 63 -4.39 3.02 5.87
CA THR A 63 -5.12 3.84 4.89
C THR A 63 -4.20 4.27 3.73
N LEU A 64 -3.00 4.76 4.05
CA LEU A 64 -2.02 5.14 3.04
C LEU A 64 -1.60 3.96 2.17
N PHE A 65 -1.34 2.79 2.77
CA PHE A 65 -1.04 1.59 2.00
C PHE A 65 -2.19 1.18 1.09
N ALA A 66 -3.45 1.23 1.55
CA ALA A 66 -4.59 0.92 0.70
C ALA A 66 -4.67 1.86 -0.51
N VAL A 67 -4.53 3.18 -0.29
CA VAL A 67 -4.60 4.18 -1.36
C VAL A 67 -3.45 4.04 -2.37
N VAL A 68 -2.21 3.90 -1.89
CA VAL A 68 -1.01 3.77 -2.73
C VAL A 68 -1.09 2.52 -3.62
N ASN A 69 -1.54 1.40 -3.06
CA ASN A 69 -1.68 0.15 -3.82
C ASN A 69 -2.90 0.17 -4.73
N ALA A 70 -4.00 0.84 -4.36
CA ALA A 70 -5.13 1.05 -5.25
C ALA A 70 -4.74 1.91 -6.47
N HIS A 71 -3.98 2.98 -6.23
CA HIS A 71 -3.43 3.81 -7.30
C HIS A 71 -2.53 2.99 -8.24
N ASP A 72 -1.60 2.19 -7.69
CA ASP A 72 -0.74 1.31 -8.49
C ASP A 72 -1.57 0.32 -9.31
N LEU A 73 -2.58 -0.32 -8.72
CA LEU A 73 -3.46 -1.25 -9.41
C LEU A 73 -4.19 -0.57 -10.58
N VAL A 74 -4.73 0.63 -10.38
CA VAL A 74 -5.39 1.41 -11.42
C VAL A 74 -4.41 1.83 -12.52
N ALA A 75 -3.18 2.22 -12.15
CA ALA A 75 -2.14 2.58 -13.11
C ALA A 75 -1.74 1.38 -13.98
N HIS A 76 -1.59 0.19 -13.40
CA HIS A 76 -1.30 -1.03 -14.15
C HIS A 76 -2.47 -1.45 -15.06
N MET A 77 -3.71 -1.37 -14.57
CA MET A 77 -4.91 -1.63 -15.38
C MET A 77 -5.03 -0.65 -16.56
N ALA A 78 -4.78 0.63 -16.33
CA ALA A 78 -4.74 1.64 -17.38
C ALA A 78 -3.59 1.40 -18.37
N GLY A 79 -2.45 0.89 -17.91
CA GLY A 79 -1.29 0.56 -18.75
C GLY A 79 -1.54 -0.59 -19.73
N ILE A 80 -2.57 -1.41 -19.50
CA ILE A 80 -3.00 -2.50 -20.39
C ILE A 80 -4.38 -2.23 -21.03
N ASP A 81 -4.83 -0.97 -21.03
CA ASP A 81 -6.15 -0.57 -21.54
C ASP A 81 -7.31 -1.39 -20.96
N TYR A 82 -7.19 -1.83 -19.70
CA TYR A 82 -8.13 -2.72 -19.01
C TYR A 82 -8.36 -4.08 -19.69
N SER A 83 -7.49 -4.46 -20.63
CA SER A 83 -7.60 -5.73 -21.35
C SER A 83 -7.00 -6.87 -20.53
N LEU A 84 -7.85 -7.49 -19.71
CA LEU A 84 -7.48 -8.64 -18.87
C LEU A 84 -7.00 -9.87 -19.66
N SER A 85 -7.29 -9.94 -20.97
CA SER A 85 -6.79 -11.01 -21.82
C SER A 85 -5.26 -11.05 -21.89
N LEU A 86 -4.58 -9.91 -21.74
CA LEU A 86 -3.12 -9.83 -21.74
C LEU A 86 -2.48 -10.48 -20.51
N VAL A 87 -3.21 -10.51 -19.40
CA VAL A 87 -2.75 -11.07 -18.11
C VAL A 87 -2.46 -12.58 -18.24
N ALA A 88 -3.17 -13.28 -19.12
CA ALA A 88 -2.97 -14.71 -19.36
C ALA A 88 -1.61 -15.03 -20.02
N TYR A 89 -0.97 -14.04 -20.67
CA TYR A 89 0.26 -14.23 -21.43
C TYR A 89 1.51 -13.71 -20.70
N ASP A 90 1.35 -12.97 -19.61
CA ASP A 90 2.46 -12.39 -18.84
C ASP A 90 2.25 -12.64 -17.34
N LEU A 91 2.96 -13.64 -16.80
CA LEU A 91 2.91 -13.98 -15.38
C LEU A 91 3.46 -12.86 -14.49
N GLN A 92 4.39 -12.05 -14.98
CA GLN A 92 4.88 -10.90 -14.23
C GLN A 92 3.76 -9.86 -14.08
N LEU A 93 3.05 -9.55 -15.16
CA LEU A 93 1.89 -8.67 -15.13
C LEU A 93 0.81 -9.21 -14.16
N ALA A 94 0.50 -10.51 -14.26
CA ALA A 94 -0.51 -11.15 -13.43
C ALA A 94 -0.19 -11.09 -11.93
N PHE A 95 1.00 -11.57 -11.54
CA PHE A 95 1.33 -11.71 -10.13
C PHE A 95 1.86 -10.42 -9.52
N VAL A 96 2.79 -9.75 -10.19
CA VAL A 96 3.56 -8.66 -9.58
C VAL A 96 2.85 -7.32 -9.74
N GLU A 97 2.27 -7.08 -10.91
CA GLU A 97 1.70 -5.77 -11.25
C GLU A 97 0.21 -5.67 -10.89
N LEU A 98 -0.51 -6.80 -10.85
CA LEU A 98 -1.92 -6.85 -10.44
C LEU A 98 -2.12 -7.50 -9.08
N ALA A 99 -1.72 -8.77 -8.90
CA ALA A 99 -2.06 -9.51 -7.69
C ALA A 99 -1.42 -8.93 -6.42
N VAL A 100 -0.15 -8.52 -6.47
CA VAL A 100 0.52 -7.91 -5.31
C VAL A 100 -0.16 -6.62 -4.83
N PRO A 101 -0.35 -5.56 -5.66
CA PRO A 101 -1.01 -4.36 -5.17
C PRO A 101 -2.46 -4.63 -4.74
N PHE A 102 -3.16 -5.54 -5.42
CA PHE A 102 -4.50 -5.95 -5.01
C PHE A 102 -4.52 -6.61 -3.61
N LEU A 103 -3.68 -7.63 -3.39
CA LEU A 103 -3.60 -8.32 -2.10
C LEU A 103 -3.11 -7.40 -0.99
N GLN A 104 -2.15 -6.52 -1.27
CA GLN A 104 -1.65 -5.56 -0.31
C GLN A 104 -2.73 -4.54 0.08
N MET A 105 -3.53 -4.07 -0.88
CA MET A 105 -4.69 -3.20 -0.62
C MET A 105 -5.70 -3.91 0.29
N LEU A 106 -6.08 -5.15 -0.03
CA LEU A 106 -7.01 -5.94 0.79
C LEU A 106 -6.46 -6.19 2.21
N GLY A 107 -5.20 -6.60 2.32
CA GLY A 107 -4.53 -6.81 3.60
C GLY A 107 -4.48 -5.53 4.45
N SER A 108 -4.30 -4.37 3.81
CA SER A 108 -4.32 -3.07 4.49
C SER A 108 -5.72 -2.72 5.01
N ILE A 109 -6.78 -2.98 4.23
CA ILE A 109 -8.18 -2.76 4.65
C ILE A 109 -8.54 -3.70 5.82
N LEU A 110 -8.16 -4.98 5.73
CA LEU A 110 -8.38 -5.94 6.80
C LEU A 110 -7.65 -5.53 8.08
N THR A 111 -6.39 -5.11 7.96
CA THR A 111 -5.59 -4.61 9.10
C THR A 111 -6.23 -3.37 9.72
N PHE A 112 -6.64 -2.40 8.89
CA PHE A 112 -7.36 -1.22 9.36
C PHE A 112 -8.61 -1.60 10.16
N THR A 113 -9.43 -2.50 9.61
CA THR A 113 -10.68 -2.94 10.25
C THR A 113 -10.41 -3.62 11.59
N ALA A 114 -9.42 -4.51 11.65
CA ALA A 114 -9.03 -5.18 12.89
C ALA A 114 -8.56 -4.19 13.95
N ILE A 115 -7.69 -3.25 13.59
CA ILE A 115 -7.15 -2.24 14.51
C ILE A 115 -8.23 -1.25 14.94
N LEU A 116 -9.19 -0.92 14.07
CA LEU A 116 -10.34 -0.09 14.41
C LEU A 116 -11.18 -0.76 15.50
N PHE A 117 -11.44 -2.06 15.39
CA PHE A 117 -12.14 -2.79 16.45
C PHE A 117 -11.36 -2.81 17.76
N VAL A 118 -10.04 -3.01 17.72
CA VAL A 118 -9.19 -2.92 18.92
C VAL A 118 -9.29 -1.53 19.55
N LEU A 119 -9.20 -0.47 18.75
CA LEU A 119 -9.29 0.91 19.22
C LEU A 119 -10.64 1.21 19.91
N ILE A 120 -11.74 0.72 19.32
CA ILE A 120 -13.09 0.85 19.90
C ILE A 120 -13.19 0.09 21.22
N GLN A 121 -12.61 -1.10 21.33
CA GLN A 121 -12.60 -1.89 22.56
C GLN A 121 -11.80 -1.25 23.69
N VAL A 122 -10.74 -0.49 23.36
CA VAL A 122 -9.93 0.25 24.34
C VAL A 122 -10.64 1.52 24.84
N HIS A 123 -11.57 2.11 24.05
CA HIS A 123 -12.40 3.25 24.46
C HIS A 123 -13.90 2.94 24.42
N PRO A 124 -14.41 2.04 25.28
CA PRO A 124 -15.82 1.67 25.24
C PRO A 124 -16.76 2.78 25.75
N TYR A 125 -16.26 3.79 26.48
CA TYR A 125 -17.08 4.87 27.06
C TYR A 125 -16.29 6.18 27.18
N VAL A 126 -16.67 7.21 26.40
CA VAL A 126 -16.48 8.61 26.77
C VAL A 126 -17.86 9.12 27.20
N ASN A 127 -18.06 9.25 28.51
CA ASN A 127 -19.08 10.13 29.10
C ASN A 127 -18.35 11.36 29.63
#